data_AF-A0A970EFL8-F1
#
_entry.id   AF-A0A970EFL8-F1
#
_cell.length_a   1.000
_cell.length_b   1.000
_cell.length_c   1.000
_cell.angle_alpha   90.00
_cell.angle_beta   90.00
_cell.angle_gamma   90.00
#
_symmetry.space_group_name_H-M   'P 1'
#
loop_
_entity.id
_entity.type
_entity.pdbx_description
1 polymer ?
#
loop_
_entity_poly.entity_id
_entity_poly.type
_entity_poly.pdbx_seq_one_letter_code
_entity_poly.pdbx_strand_id
1 'polypeptide(L)' 'FNFKKGDYVEHTKFGKGIILEITPVGNDYHLQIAFDEVGTKNLMAAYAVDKLKKI' A
#
# COMPACT_ATOMS: atom_id res chain seq x y z
N PHE A 1 0.72 -5.85 10.91
CA PHE A 1 0.29 -5.22 9.65
C PHE A 1 -1.07 -4.57 9.91
N ASN A 2 -1.16 -3.23 10.00
CA ASN A 2 -2.40 -2.51 10.40
C ASN A 2 -2.97 -1.66 9.26
N PHE A 3 -3.01 -2.23 8.06
CA PHE A 3 -3.57 -1.59 6.88
C PHE A 3 -4.80 -2.35 6.41
N LYS A 4 -5.83 -1.64 6.00
CA LYS A 4 -7.07 -2.18 5.43
C LYS A 4 -7.38 -1.52 4.09
N LYS A 5 -8.18 -2.21 3.28
CA LYS A 5 -8.81 -1.62 2.09
C LYS A 5 -9.53 -0.32 2.46
N GLY A 6 -9.29 0.73 1.70
CA GLY A 6 -9.81 2.08 1.93
C GLY A 6 -8.95 2.96 2.85
N ASP A 7 -7.88 2.44 3.45
CA ASP A 7 -6.96 3.30 4.20
C ASP A 7 -6.16 4.21 3.27
N TYR A 8 -6.01 5.46 3.70
CA TYR A 8 -5.09 6.41 3.10
C TYR A 8 -3.68 6.18 3.62
N VAL A 9 -2.73 6.19 2.70
CA VAL A 9 -1.34 5.90 2.97
C VAL A 9 -0.43 6.87 2.22
N GLU A 10 0.71 7.20 2.81
CA GLU A 10 1.75 8.01 2.19
C GLU A 10 3.02 7.17 2.08
N HIS A 11 3.55 7.06 0.87
CA HIS A 11 4.81 6.39 0.58
C HIS A 11 5.88 7.43 0.25
N THR A 12 7.06 7.31 0.87
CA THR A 12 8.14 8.31 0.74
C THR A 12 8.57 8.60 -0.71
N LYS A 13 8.43 7.62 -1.62
CA LYS A 13 8.79 7.77 -3.04
C LYS A 13 7.60 8.02 -3.98
N PHE A 14 6.40 7.60 -3.60
CA PHE A 14 5.23 7.61 -4.49
C PHE A 14 4.16 8.63 -4.09
N GLY A 15 4.34 9.29 -2.94
CA GLY A 15 3.40 10.24 -2.41
C GLY A 15 2.19 9.58 -1.75
N LYS A 16 1.08 10.29 -1.74
CA LYS A 16 -0.16 9.87 -1.10
C LYS A 16 -0.94 8.93 -2.02
N GLY A 17 -1.67 8.02 -1.40
CA GLY A 17 -2.51 7.06 -2.10
C GLY A 17 -3.49 6.37 -1.17
N ILE A 18 -4.33 5.53 -1.76
CA ILE A 18 -5.36 4.76 -1.06
C ILE A 18 -5.21 3.27 -1.38
N ILE A 19 -5.37 2.43 -0.36
CA ILE A 19 -5.34 0.98 -0.54
C ILE A 19 -6.65 0.52 -1.18
N LEU A 20 -6.57 0.02 -2.40
CA LEU A 20 -7.71 -0.53 -3.13
C LEU A 20 -7.99 -1.98 -2.77
N GLU A 21 -6.95 -2.78 -2.55
CA GLU A 21 -7.09 -4.20 -2.26
C GLU A 21 -5.90 -4.74 -1.47
N ILE A 22 -6.19 -5.72 -0.61
CA ILE A 22 -5.20 -6.47 0.17
C ILE A 22 -5.47 -7.94 -0.05
N THR A 23 -4.54 -8.62 -0.70
CA THR A 23 -4.66 -10.04 -1.03
C THR A 23 -3.55 -10.81 -0.31
N PRO A 24 -3.88 -11.74 0.60
CA PRO A 24 -2.86 -12.57 1.24
C PRO A 24 -2.22 -13.52 0.22
N VAL A 25 -0.89 -13.55 0.16
CA VAL A 25 -0.10 -14.39 -0.75
C VAL A 25 0.92 -15.18 0.06
N GLY A 26 0.57 -16.42 0.42
CA GLY A 26 1.43 -17.29 1.22
C GLY A 26 1.68 -16.69 2.61
N ASN A 27 2.92 -16.26 2.86
CA ASN A 27 3.33 -15.61 4.10
C ASN A 27 3.42 -14.07 4.00
N ASP A 28 3.02 -13.50 2.86
CA ASP A 28 3.04 -12.06 2.58
C ASP A 28 1.63 -11.54 2.21
N TYR A 29 1.53 -10.23 1.96
CA TYR A 29 0.29 -9.60 1.51
C TYR A 29 0.58 -8.73 0.28
N HIS A 30 -0.17 -8.96 -0.77
CA HIS A 30 -0.16 -8.12 -1.96
C HIS A 30 -1.09 -6.92 -1.75
N LEU A 31 -0.55 -5.72 -1.89
CA LEU A 31 -1.24 -4.44 -1.69
C LEU A 31 -1.39 -3.74 -3.02
N GLN A 32 -2.63 -3.53 -3.42
CA GLN A 32 -2.93 -2.67 -4.55
C GLN A 32 -3.23 -1.27 -4.01
N ILE A 33 -2.38 -0.31 -4.34
CA ILE A 33 -2.47 1.06 -3.84
C ILE A 33 -2.59 2.00 -5.03
N ALA A 34 -3.64 2.81 -5.07
CA ALA A 34 -3.77 3.91 -6.02
C ALA A 34 -3.09 5.14 -5.45
N PHE A 35 -1.92 5.48 -5.99
CA PHE A 35 -1.22 6.72 -5.68
C PHE A 35 -1.68 7.84 -6.60
N ASP A 36 -1.84 9.05 -6.06
CA ASP A 36 -2.31 10.20 -6.81
C ASP A 36 -1.32 10.62 -7.92
N GLU A 37 -0.02 10.54 -7.64
CA GLU A 37 1.01 11.03 -8.57
C GLU A 37 1.45 9.99 -9.61
N VAL A 38 1.47 8.70 -9.23
CA VAL A 38 2.04 7.62 -10.07
C VAL A 38 1.01 6.58 -10.53
N GLY A 39 -0.26 6.77 -10.16
CA GLY A 39 -1.35 5.85 -10.45
C GLY A 39 -1.34 4.60 -9.57
N THR A 40 -1.97 3.53 -10.06
CA THR A 40 -2.10 2.28 -9.29
C THR A 40 -0.82 1.45 -9.33
N LYS A 41 -0.32 1.09 -8.15
CA LYS A 41 0.85 0.23 -7.97
C LYS A 41 0.49 -0.96 -7.10
N ASN A 42 1.07 -2.09 -7.49
CA ASN A 42 1.00 -3.34 -6.77
C ASN A 42 2.29 -3.50 -5.97
N LEU A 43 2.20 -3.58 -4.64
CA LEU A 43 3.33 -3.66 -3.72
C LEU A 43 3.18 -4.89 -2.83
N MET A 44 4.31 -5.51 -2.49
CA MET A 44 4.35 -6.53 -1.45
C MET A 44 4.41 -5.85 -0.08
N ALA A 45 3.61 -6.31 0.86
CA ALA A 45 3.49 -5.72 2.17
C ALA A 45 4.84 -5.70 2.88
N ALA A 46 5.62 -6.79 2.88
CA ALA A 46 6.92 -6.84 3.55
C ALA A 46 7.87 -5.68 3.19
N TYR A 47 7.80 -5.19 1.95
CA TYR A 47 8.64 -4.07 1.50
C TYR A 47 7.96 -2.71 1.66
N ALA A 48 6.63 -2.67 1.58
CA ALA A 48 5.87 -1.44 1.71
C ALA A 48 5.79 -0.97 3.16
N VAL A 49 5.64 -1.86 4.17
CA VAL A 49 5.37 -1.44 5.57
C VAL A 49 6.42 -0.45 6.11
N ASP A 50 7.69 -0.62 5.75
CA ASP A 50 8.79 0.23 6.23
C ASP A 50 8.73 1.67 5.68
N LYS A 51 8.19 1.83 4.46
CA LYS A 51 8.14 3.12 3.74
C LYS A 51 6.73 3.68 3.57
N LEU A 52 5.73 2.99 4.13
CA LEU A 52 4.32 3.32 4.03
C LEU A 52 3.82 3.80 5.39
N LYS A 53 3.38 5.05 5.46
CA LYS A 53 2.70 5.59 6.64
C LYS A 53 1.21 5.65 6.40
N LYS A 54 0.42 5.21 7.38
CA LYS A 54 -1.02 5.43 7.39
C LYS A 54 -1.32 6.89 7.74
N ILE A 55 -2.25 7.51 7.02
CA ILE A 55 -2.74 8.88 7.25
C ILE A 55 -4.14 8.82 7.88
#